data_AF-A0A542US47-F1
#
_entry.id   AF-A0A542US47-F1
#
_cell.length_a   1.000
_cell.length_b   1.000
_cell.length_c   1.000
_cell.angle_alpha   90.00
_cell.angle_beta   90.00
_cell.angle_gamma   90.00
#
_symmetry.space_group_name_H-M   'P 1'
#
loop_
_entity.id
_entity.type
_entity.pdbx_description
1 polymer ?
#
loop_
_entity_poly.entity_id
_entity_poly.type
_entity_poly.pdbx_seq_one_letter_code
_entity_poly.pdbx_strand_id
1 'polypeptide(L)'
;MRTSTALPALVLAVGATLAAGPAHAAPGPACGDTLTRDTVLTRNLTCPSGDGLWLAPGVTLDLGGKVLAGHDGGNGVVAPPSGDVTVTNGVIAGWRTGLTADDPGYDPETGEWVELGGTVHVDRVVLRDNGTGIDGTGRLYGQKKLFTVDRSTLRGNVTGFATTGGYGSFHRTTLRDNGVALYANTGGVAVSRSVLRDNDYAFSGGGESGITVTSTAVLDNRIGFQAWFMDSVEITRSEVRGHDVALDIAGDAGYTKVHDTTLTGNDVAVDVQGSPFEVRRSTFRKNGVAVRSAENSWPDAPFDRTAEVTGSTFADGGDGLVSQFAGMKVGGNTATGNTGRGIHAPGAQDLGGNTARGNGTEPQCVGVVCAPAG
;
A
#
# COMPACT_ATOMS: atom_id res chain seq x y z
N MET A 1 -0.82 -78.38 58.76
CA MET A 1 0.27 -78.97 57.97
C MET A 1 -0.04 -78.83 56.49
N ARG A 2 0.72 -78.00 55.76
CA ARG A 2 1.27 -78.27 54.42
C ARG A 2 1.99 -77.01 53.94
N THR A 3 3.27 -77.21 53.64
CA THR A 3 4.31 -76.25 53.25
C THR A 3 4.38 -76.09 51.73
N SER A 4 5.17 -75.09 51.31
CA SER A 4 5.89 -74.97 50.03
C SER A 4 5.09 -74.31 48.88
N THR A 5 5.63 -73.40 48.05
CA THR A 5 6.97 -72.83 47.88
C THR A 5 6.84 -71.61 46.94
N ALA A 6 7.61 -70.55 47.20
CA ALA A 6 7.72 -69.37 46.35
C ALA A 6 8.70 -69.59 45.19
N LEU A 7 8.45 -68.95 44.04
CA LEU A 7 9.44 -68.73 42.97
C LEU A 7 9.30 -67.29 42.45
N PRO A 8 10.36 -66.47 42.45
CA PRO A 8 10.36 -65.16 41.80
C PRO A 8 10.96 -65.27 40.38
N ALA A 9 10.23 -64.78 39.37
CA ALA A 9 10.73 -64.62 38.02
C ALA A 9 11.43 -63.26 37.88
N LEU A 10 12.76 -63.28 37.74
CA LEU A 10 13.61 -62.12 37.49
C LEU A 10 13.68 -61.88 35.97
N VAL A 11 13.06 -60.80 35.48
CA VAL A 11 13.16 -60.36 34.08
C VAL A 11 14.36 -59.42 33.94
N LEU A 12 15.43 -59.88 33.26
CA LEU A 12 16.55 -59.04 32.85
C LEU A 12 16.13 -58.15 31.66
N ALA A 13 15.92 -56.86 31.90
CA ALA A 13 15.84 -55.86 30.84
C ALA A 13 17.27 -55.38 30.49
N VAL A 14 17.80 -55.87 29.38
CA VAL A 14 19.07 -55.38 28.81
C VAL A 14 18.81 -54.03 28.14
N GLY A 15 19.12 -52.94 28.85
CA GLY A 15 19.04 -51.58 28.33
C GLY A 15 20.19 -51.30 27.37
N ALA A 16 19.95 -51.40 26.06
CA ALA A 16 20.87 -50.92 25.05
C ALA A 16 20.84 -49.38 25.01
N THR A 17 21.80 -48.74 25.67
CA THR A 17 22.06 -47.30 25.53
C THR A 17 22.67 -47.04 24.16
N LEU A 18 21.85 -46.76 23.16
CA LEU A 18 22.30 -46.20 21.89
C LEU A 18 22.84 -44.80 22.18
N ALA A 19 24.17 -44.65 22.17
CA ALA A 19 24.83 -43.36 22.20
C ALA A 19 24.51 -42.63 20.89
N ALA A 20 23.49 -41.76 20.91
CA ALA A 20 23.25 -40.83 19.82
C ALA A 20 24.46 -39.89 19.74
N GLY A 21 25.25 -40.03 18.66
CA GLY A 21 26.34 -39.08 18.38
C GLY A 21 25.80 -37.66 18.29
N PRO A 22 26.63 -36.63 18.58
CA PRO A 22 26.20 -35.24 18.50
C PRO A 22 25.64 -34.98 17.11
N ALA A 23 24.36 -34.61 17.04
CA ALA A 23 23.73 -34.21 15.79
C ALA A 23 24.40 -32.92 15.32
N HIS A 24 25.31 -33.03 14.37
CA HIS A 24 25.85 -31.87 13.68
C HIS A 24 24.71 -31.22 12.92
N ALA A 25 24.29 -30.03 13.36
CA ALA A 25 23.35 -29.22 12.62
C ALA A 25 23.89 -29.00 11.21
N ALA A 26 23.06 -29.25 10.20
CA ALA A 26 23.43 -28.96 8.83
C ALA A 26 23.90 -27.50 8.73
N PRO A 27 24.91 -27.19 7.90
CA PRO A 27 25.33 -25.82 7.66
C PRO A 27 24.11 -24.96 7.31
N GLY A 28 23.99 -23.79 7.94
CA GLY A 28 22.96 -22.83 7.58
C GLY A 28 23.16 -22.32 6.14
N PRO A 29 22.13 -21.72 5.53
CA PRO A 29 22.22 -21.23 4.15
C PRO A 29 23.29 -20.16 3.98
N ALA A 30 23.83 -20.10 2.77
CA ALA A 30 24.80 -19.12 2.28
C ALA A 30 24.16 -18.22 1.20
N CYS A 31 24.84 -17.13 0.86
CA CYS A 31 24.41 -16.23 -0.20
C CYS A 31 24.41 -16.95 -1.56
N GLY A 32 23.39 -16.72 -2.36
CA GLY A 32 23.15 -17.39 -3.64
C GLY A 32 22.47 -18.75 -3.52
N ASP A 33 22.25 -19.29 -2.31
CA ASP A 33 21.61 -20.60 -2.15
C ASP A 33 20.15 -20.57 -2.62
N THR A 34 19.74 -21.64 -3.30
CA THR A 34 18.33 -21.97 -3.54
C THR A 34 17.80 -22.87 -2.43
N LEU A 35 16.84 -22.34 -1.67
CA LEU A 35 16.18 -23.04 -0.59
C LEU A 35 15.04 -23.90 -1.16
N THR A 36 15.17 -25.22 -1.03
CA THR A 36 14.19 -26.20 -1.52
C THR A 36 13.31 -26.78 -0.42
N ARG A 37 13.45 -26.28 0.81
CA ARG A 37 12.68 -26.66 1.99
C ARG A 37 12.59 -25.49 2.95
N ASP A 38 11.59 -25.52 3.83
CA ASP A 38 11.44 -24.53 4.89
C ASP A 38 12.74 -24.35 5.68
N THR A 39 13.13 -23.10 5.88
CA THR A 39 14.44 -22.75 6.41
C THR A 39 14.31 -21.61 7.40
N VAL A 40 14.99 -21.74 8.54
CA VAL A 40 15.13 -20.68 9.54
C VAL A 40 16.57 -20.18 9.54
N LEU A 41 16.78 -18.87 9.40
CA LEU A 41 18.11 -18.29 9.57
C LEU A 41 18.54 -18.32 11.03
N THR A 42 19.67 -18.97 11.29
CA THR A 42 20.26 -19.07 12.64
C THR A 42 21.29 -17.98 12.93
N ARG A 43 21.74 -17.26 11.89
CA ARG A 43 22.70 -16.16 11.96
C ARG A 43 22.35 -15.09 10.94
N ASN A 44 22.86 -13.87 11.15
CA ASN A 44 22.82 -12.85 10.10
C ASN A 44 23.62 -13.33 8.88
N LEU A 45 23.14 -12.98 7.70
CA LEU A 45 23.78 -13.27 6.43
C LEU A 45 24.11 -11.95 5.73
N THR A 46 25.35 -11.77 5.31
CA THR A 46 25.80 -10.58 4.59
C THR A 46 26.41 -11.01 3.26
N CYS A 47 25.82 -10.55 2.18
CA CYS A 47 26.19 -10.93 0.82
C CYS A 47 26.96 -9.79 0.16
N PRO A 48 28.28 -9.95 -0.05
CA PRO A 48 29.11 -8.88 -0.61
C PRO A 48 28.90 -8.67 -2.11
N SER A 49 28.31 -9.66 -2.79
CA SER A 49 27.99 -9.65 -4.21
C SER A 49 26.86 -10.64 -4.50
N GLY A 50 26.29 -10.57 -5.71
CA GLY A 50 25.19 -11.45 -6.13
C GLY A 50 23.89 -11.24 -5.37
N ASP A 51 22.99 -12.20 -5.50
CA ASP A 51 21.72 -12.24 -4.78
C ASP A 51 21.85 -12.93 -3.42
N GLY A 52 20.90 -12.66 -2.52
CA GLY A 52 20.85 -13.24 -1.19
C GLY A 52 20.37 -14.70 -1.20
N LEU A 53 19.07 -14.93 -1.24
CA LEU A 53 18.49 -16.27 -1.18
C LEU A 53 17.39 -16.46 -2.23
N TRP A 54 17.43 -17.61 -2.91
CA TRP A 54 16.41 -18.03 -3.86
C TRP A 54 15.46 -19.01 -3.19
N LEU A 55 14.16 -18.92 -3.47
CA LEU A 55 13.16 -19.83 -2.90
C LEU A 55 12.60 -20.75 -3.98
N ALA A 56 12.45 -22.05 -3.67
CA ALA A 56 11.64 -22.95 -4.46
C ALA A 56 10.14 -22.78 -4.14
N PRO A 57 9.23 -23.22 -5.02
CA PRO A 57 7.79 -23.19 -4.73
C PRO A 57 7.43 -23.91 -3.44
N GLY A 58 6.54 -23.33 -2.65
CA GLY A 58 6.04 -23.85 -1.37
C GLY A 58 6.94 -23.60 -0.17
N VAL A 59 8.10 -22.95 -0.35
CA VAL A 59 9.08 -22.76 0.73
C VAL A 59 8.75 -21.56 1.61
N THR A 60 8.90 -21.76 2.92
CA THR A 60 8.94 -20.70 3.93
C THR A 60 10.37 -20.38 4.35
N LEU A 61 10.77 -19.13 4.17
CA LEU A 61 11.97 -18.53 4.76
C LEU A 61 11.60 -17.74 6.02
N ASP A 62 11.92 -18.28 7.18
CA ASP A 62 11.90 -17.54 8.45
C ASP A 62 13.28 -16.94 8.70
N LEU A 63 13.38 -15.62 8.71
CA LEU A 63 14.64 -14.91 8.96
C LEU A 63 15.08 -15.01 10.43
N GLY A 64 14.29 -15.61 11.34
CA GLY A 64 14.70 -15.92 12.71
C GLY A 64 15.05 -14.70 13.57
N GLY A 65 14.49 -13.53 13.23
CA GLY A 65 14.87 -12.23 13.79
C GLY A 65 16.26 -11.75 13.35
N LYS A 66 16.86 -12.37 12.33
CA LYS A 66 18.18 -12.05 11.77
C LYS A 66 18.07 -11.05 10.63
N VAL A 67 19.24 -10.57 10.22
CA VAL A 67 19.41 -9.64 9.11
C VAL A 67 19.98 -10.37 7.91
N LEU A 68 19.31 -10.24 6.76
CA LEU A 68 19.82 -10.55 5.44
C LEU A 68 20.24 -9.23 4.77
N ALA A 69 21.55 -8.94 4.78
CA ALA A 69 22.13 -7.71 4.27
C ALA A 69 22.86 -7.95 2.94
N GLY A 70 22.76 -7.00 2.02
CA GLY A 70 23.42 -7.09 0.71
C GLY A 70 24.06 -5.78 0.26
N HIS A 71 24.04 -5.59 -1.06
CA HIS A 71 24.62 -4.45 -1.78
C HIS A 71 23.65 -3.93 -2.84
N ASP A 72 23.93 -2.75 -3.36
CA ASP A 72 23.08 -1.98 -4.29
C ASP A 72 22.98 -2.54 -5.72
N GLY A 73 23.63 -3.67 -6.01
CA GLY A 73 23.52 -4.38 -7.28
C GLY A 73 22.59 -5.60 -7.27
N GLY A 74 22.37 -6.22 -6.10
CA GLY A 74 21.71 -7.54 -5.99
C GLY A 74 20.27 -7.49 -5.50
N ASN A 75 19.63 -8.67 -5.49
CA ASN A 75 18.32 -8.90 -4.88
C ASN A 75 18.46 -9.64 -3.55
N GLY A 76 17.71 -9.24 -2.52
CA GLY A 76 17.80 -9.88 -1.19
C GLY A 76 17.19 -11.27 -1.17
N VAL A 77 15.89 -11.36 -1.48
CA VAL A 77 15.18 -12.65 -1.62
C VAL A 77 14.51 -12.70 -2.99
N VAL A 78 14.69 -13.81 -3.70
CA VAL A 78 14.08 -14.05 -5.02
C VAL A 78 13.08 -15.20 -4.91
N ALA A 79 11.80 -14.87 -5.06
CA ALA A 79 10.72 -15.85 -5.15
C ALA A 79 10.71 -16.51 -6.54
N PRO A 80 10.24 -17.77 -6.66
CA PRO A 80 10.15 -18.45 -7.95
C PRO A 80 9.09 -17.80 -8.84
N PRO A 81 9.14 -18.00 -10.17
CA PRO A 81 8.14 -17.44 -11.10
C PRO A 81 6.72 -17.94 -10.80
N SER A 82 6.58 -19.21 -10.44
CA SER A 82 5.31 -19.85 -10.09
C SER A 82 5.30 -20.44 -8.67
N GLY A 83 4.09 -20.60 -8.10
CA GLY A 83 3.88 -21.20 -6.78
C GLY A 83 4.04 -20.25 -5.58
N ASP A 84 3.44 -20.60 -4.45
CA ASP A 84 3.42 -19.73 -3.27
C ASP A 84 4.73 -19.82 -2.48
N VAL A 85 5.16 -18.74 -1.85
CA VAL A 85 6.28 -18.73 -0.89
C VAL A 85 5.98 -17.80 0.28
N THR A 86 6.63 -18.03 1.41
CA THR A 86 6.52 -17.16 2.59
C THR A 86 7.88 -16.65 3.03
N VAL A 87 7.99 -15.36 3.33
CA VAL A 87 9.14 -14.73 3.97
C VAL A 87 8.68 -14.09 5.27
N THR A 88 9.28 -14.43 6.39
CA THR A 88 8.82 -13.95 7.70
C THR A 88 9.92 -13.59 8.68
N ASN A 89 9.59 -12.73 9.64
CA ASN A 89 10.29 -12.57 10.91
C ASN A 89 11.79 -12.21 10.80
N GLY A 90 12.09 -11.02 10.31
CA GLY A 90 13.46 -10.49 10.34
C GLY A 90 13.63 -9.22 9.51
N VAL A 91 14.85 -8.99 9.05
CA VAL A 91 15.24 -7.76 8.35
C VAL A 91 15.91 -8.09 7.02
N ILE A 92 15.49 -7.43 5.94
CA ILE A 92 16.14 -7.43 4.63
C ILE A 92 16.61 -6.00 4.34
N ALA A 93 17.92 -5.80 4.11
CA ALA A 93 18.47 -4.45 4.02
C ALA A 93 19.67 -4.26 3.08
N GLY A 94 19.79 -3.05 2.53
CA GLY A 94 20.95 -2.63 1.75
C GLY A 94 21.00 -3.17 0.32
N TRP A 95 19.88 -3.64 -0.23
CA TRP A 95 19.82 -4.25 -1.56
C TRP A 95 19.40 -3.26 -2.64
N ARG A 96 19.69 -3.55 -3.91
CA ARG A 96 18.99 -2.89 -5.03
C ARG A 96 17.50 -3.12 -4.91
N THR A 97 17.13 -4.39 -4.73
CA THR A 97 15.75 -4.84 -4.50
C THR A 97 15.73 -5.78 -3.30
N GLY A 98 14.99 -5.46 -2.25
CA GLY A 98 14.92 -6.29 -1.05
C GLY A 98 14.29 -7.65 -1.32
N LEU A 99 13.12 -7.66 -1.94
CA LEU A 99 12.36 -8.85 -2.28
C LEU A 99 11.76 -8.71 -3.68
N THR A 100 11.88 -9.75 -4.50
CA THR A 100 11.29 -9.79 -5.86
C THR A 100 10.79 -11.19 -6.20
N ALA A 101 10.07 -11.32 -7.33
CA ALA A 101 9.83 -12.58 -7.99
C ALA A 101 10.70 -12.69 -9.24
N ASP A 102 11.24 -13.88 -9.50
CA ASP A 102 11.92 -14.17 -10.74
C ASP A 102 10.91 -14.14 -11.91
N ASP A 103 11.22 -13.35 -12.93
CA ASP A 103 10.53 -13.36 -14.21
C ASP A 103 11.56 -13.66 -15.30
N PRO A 104 11.71 -14.93 -15.70
CA PRO A 104 12.65 -15.30 -16.76
C PRO A 104 12.19 -14.80 -18.15
N GLY A 105 10.98 -14.25 -18.26
CA GLY A 105 10.45 -13.69 -19.49
C GLY A 105 9.99 -14.73 -20.50
N TYR A 106 10.23 -14.43 -21.78
CA TYR A 106 9.87 -15.26 -22.91
C TYR A 106 10.90 -16.36 -23.10
N ASP A 107 10.44 -17.61 -23.18
CA ASP A 107 11.29 -18.75 -23.49
C ASP A 107 11.35 -18.95 -25.02
N PRO A 108 12.50 -18.70 -25.66
CA PRO A 108 12.63 -18.84 -27.11
C PRO A 108 12.61 -20.29 -27.59
N GLU A 109 12.85 -21.29 -26.73
CA GLU A 109 12.85 -22.71 -27.11
C GLU A 109 11.43 -23.26 -27.22
N THR A 110 10.57 -22.91 -26.26
CA THR A 110 9.15 -23.30 -26.27
C THR A 110 8.28 -22.35 -27.08
N GLY A 111 8.75 -21.13 -27.29
CA GLY A 111 7.98 -20.07 -27.92
C GLY A 111 6.87 -19.52 -27.02
N GLU A 112 6.93 -19.81 -25.72
CA GLU A 112 5.93 -19.47 -24.73
C GLU A 112 6.48 -18.54 -23.65
N TRP A 113 5.58 -17.82 -23.01
CA TRP A 113 5.87 -16.99 -21.87
C TRP A 113 5.88 -17.84 -20.60
N VAL A 114 6.98 -17.86 -19.83
CA VAL A 114 7.07 -18.70 -18.62
C VAL A 114 6.00 -18.31 -17.61
N GLU A 115 5.29 -19.27 -17.03
CA GLU A 115 4.17 -18.96 -16.15
C GLU A 115 4.56 -18.11 -14.93
N LEU A 116 3.90 -16.95 -14.76
CA LEU A 116 3.98 -16.16 -13.53
C LEU A 116 2.72 -16.34 -12.69
N GLY A 117 2.87 -16.87 -11.48
CA GLY A 117 1.70 -17.18 -10.66
C GLY A 117 2.03 -17.53 -9.22
N GLY A 118 0.99 -17.60 -8.40
CA GLY A 118 1.12 -17.77 -6.96
C GLY A 118 1.38 -16.46 -6.21
N THR A 119 1.58 -16.58 -4.91
CA THR A 119 1.62 -15.48 -3.96
C THR A 119 2.92 -15.49 -3.16
N VAL A 120 3.55 -14.32 -3.05
CA VAL A 120 4.62 -14.08 -2.07
C VAL A 120 3.98 -13.49 -0.81
N HIS A 121 4.02 -14.27 0.26
CA HIS A 121 3.55 -13.84 1.58
C HIS A 121 4.71 -13.24 2.38
N VAL A 122 4.56 -12.00 2.84
CA VAL A 122 5.55 -11.28 3.63
C VAL A 122 4.94 -10.95 4.99
N ASP A 123 5.42 -11.59 6.06
CA ASP A 123 4.85 -11.45 7.41
C ASP A 123 5.90 -11.03 8.45
N ARG A 124 5.69 -9.90 9.13
CA ARG A 124 6.61 -9.41 10.18
C ARG A 124 8.06 -9.25 9.68
N VAL A 125 8.21 -8.73 8.47
CA VAL A 125 9.52 -8.42 7.88
C VAL A 125 9.75 -6.91 7.90
N VAL A 126 10.98 -6.49 8.18
CA VAL A 126 11.43 -5.12 7.98
C VAL A 126 12.28 -5.06 6.71
N LEU A 127 11.77 -4.40 5.67
CA LEU A 127 12.54 -4.10 4.47
C LEU A 127 13.02 -2.66 4.56
N ARG A 128 14.35 -2.46 4.63
CA ARG A 128 14.89 -1.11 4.81
C ARG A 128 16.14 -0.80 4.01
N ASP A 129 16.32 0.48 3.73
CA ASP A 129 17.55 1.01 3.13
C ASP A 129 17.88 0.29 1.80
N ASN A 130 16.84 -0.07 1.03
CA ASN A 130 16.98 -0.67 -0.30
C ASN A 130 16.69 0.38 -1.38
N GLY A 131 17.08 0.11 -2.63
CA GLY A 131 16.52 0.84 -3.77
C GLY A 131 15.00 0.65 -3.80
N THR A 132 14.56 -0.56 -4.09
CA THR A 132 13.16 -0.99 -3.98
C THR A 132 13.01 -1.97 -2.82
N GLY A 133 12.10 -1.71 -1.88
CA GLY A 133 11.83 -2.66 -0.79
C GLY A 133 11.29 -3.99 -1.34
N ILE A 134 10.16 -3.93 -2.05
CA ILE A 134 9.53 -5.05 -2.74
C ILE A 134 9.26 -4.66 -4.19
N ASP A 135 9.79 -5.43 -5.13
CA ASP A 135 9.44 -5.33 -6.54
C ASP A 135 8.41 -6.41 -6.89
N GLY A 136 7.17 -5.97 -7.10
CA GLY A 136 6.05 -6.79 -7.50
C GLY A 136 5.70 -6.64 -8.97
N THR A 137 6.66 -6.22 -9.81
CA THR A 137 6.45 -6.11 -11.26
C THR A 137 6.05 -7.46 -11.85
N GLY A 138 5.01 -7.43 -12.68
CA GLY A 138 4.54 -8.58 -13.47
C GLY A 138 4.51 -8.22 -14.95
N ARG A 139 3.85 -9.05 -15.75
CA ARG A 139 3.71 -8.79 -17.18
C ARG A 139 2.46 -7.97 -17.45
N LEU A 140 2.59 -6.98 -18.33
CA LEU A 140 1.48 -6.17 -18.81
C LEU A 140 0.40 -7.08 -19.44
N TYR A 141 -0.85 -6.88 -19.02
CA TYR A 141 -2.04 -7.59 -19.53
C TYR A 141 -1.98 -9.13 -19.42
N GLY A 142 -1.16 -9.67 -18.52
CA GLY A 142 -0.91 -11.10 -18.45
C GLY A 142 -0.85 -11.65 -17.04
N GLN A 143 -0.04 -12.70 -16.93
CA GLN A 143 0.27 -13.40 -15.70
C GLN A 143 1.13 -12.54 -14.77
N LYS A 144 0.93 -12.71 -13.46
CA LYS A 144 1.61 -11.92 -12.44
C LYS A 144 1.74 -12.69 -11.14
N LYS A 145 2.81 -12.39 -10.41
CA LYS A 145 2.95 -12.78 -9.01
C LYS A 145 2.17 -11.81 -8.12
N LEU A 146 1.44 -12.33 -7.14
CA LEU A 146 0.77 -11.50 -6.14
C LEU A 146 1.68 -11.31 -4.92
N PHE A 147 1.64 -10.12 -4.32
CA PHE A 147 2.33 -9.86 -3.07
C PHE A 147 1.32 -9.56 -1.96
N THR A 148 1.42 -10.28 -0.85
CA THR A 148 0.61 -10.02 0.36
C THR A 148 1.54 -9.70 1.52
N VAL A 149 1.43 -8.49 2.06
CA VAL A 149 2.35 -7.93 3.04
C VAL A 149 1.60 -7.61 4.32
N ASP A 150 1.81 -8.43 5.34
CA ASP A 150 1.14 -8.32 6.63
C ASP A 150 2.13 -8.00 7.75
N ARG A 151 1.70 -7.12 8.69
CA ARG A 151 2.43 -6.80 9.93
C ARG A 151 3.91 -6.43 9.71
N SER A 152 4.22 -5.85 8.56
CA SER A 152 5.58 -5.59 8.12
C SER A 152 5.92 -4.10 8.19
N THR A 153 7.20 -3.76 7.95
CA THR A 153 7.63 -2.36 7.87
C THR A 153 8.53 -2.16 6.66
N LEU A 154 8.16 -1.23 5.78
CA LEU A 154 8.98 -0.81 4.64
C LEU A 154 9.47 0.61 4.93
N ARG A 155 10.78 0.80 5.11
CA ARG A 155 11.33 2.11 5.48
C ARG A 155 12.68 2.48 4.88
N GLY A 156 12.92 3.77 4.66
CA GLY A 156 14.24 4.23 4.19
C GLY A 156 14.57 3.75 2.78
N ASN A 157 13.59 3.28 2.01
CA ASN A 157 13.83 2.83 0.64
C ASN A 157 13.64 4.00 -0.32
N VAL A 158 14.26 3.94 -1.51
CA VAL A 158 13.90 4.89 -2.58
C VAL A 158 12.43 4.68 -2.95
N THR A 159 12.04 3.42 -3.18
CA THR A 159 10.66 3.00 -3.34
C THR A 159 10.33 1.85 -2.37
N GLY A 160 9.25 1.96 -1.60
CA GLY A 160 8.81 0.91 -0.69
C GLY A 160 8.35 -0.33 -1.46
N PHE A 161 7.25 -0.19 -2.20
CA PHE A 161 6.75 -1.21 -3.12
C PHE A 161 6.60 -0.62 -4.51
N ALA A 162 7.11 -1.31 -5.52
CA ALA A 162 6.96 -0.95 -6.93
C ALA A 162 6.29 -2.08 -7.70
N THR A 163 5.41 -1.74 -8.64
CA THR A 163 4.89 -2.72 -9.58
C THR A 163 4.55 -2.08 -10.93
N THR A 164 4.87 -2.80 -12.01
CA THR A 164 4.27 -2.60 -13.32
C THR A 164 3.51 -3.86 -13.70
N GLY A 165 2.22 -3.81 -14.05
CA GLY A 165 1.43 -5.01 -14.40
C GLY A 165 1.01 -5.91 -13.21
N GLY A 166 1.57 -5.69 -12.02
CA GLY A 166 1.38 -6.53 -10.84
C GLY A 166 0.51 -5.91 -9.74
N TYR A 167 0.36 -6.66 -8.64
CA TYR A 167 -0.58 -6.33 -7.57
C TYR A 167 0.01 -6.61 -6.18
N GLY A 168 -0.22 -5.66 -5.26
CA GLY A 168 0.20 -5.77 -3.87
C GLY A 168 -0.96 -5.52 -2.90
N SER A 169 -1.05 -6.32 -1.83
CA SER A 169 -2.00 -6.14 -0.73
C SER A 169 -1.26 -5.92 0.58
N PHE A 170 -1.54 -4.82 1.29
CA PHE A 170 -0.86 -4.41 2.51
C PHE A 170 -1.84 -4.36 3.69
N HIS A 171 -1.59 -5.17 4.70
CA HIS A 171 -2.42 -5.26 5.90
C HIS A 171 -1.60 -5.03 7.17
N ARG A 172 -2.04 -4.13 8.05
CA ARG A 172 -1.34 -3.88 9.34
C ARG A 172 0.14 -3.54 9.15
N THR A 173 0.48 -2.90 8.04
CA THR A 173 1.85 -2.64 7.63
C THR A 173 2.16 -1.16 7.78
N THR A 174 3.40 -0.83 8.11
CA THR A 174 3.89 0.55 8.16
C THR A 174 4.80 0.81 6.98
N LEU A 175 4.48 1.80 6.15
CA LEU A 175 5.34 2.30 5.08
C LEU A 175 5.77 3.71 5.45
N ARG A 176 7.07 3.92 5.71
CA ARG A 176 7.55 5.22 6.18
C ARG A 176 8.94 5.60 5.75
N ASP A 177 9.25 6.89 5.75
CA ASP A 177 10.60 7.38 5.46
C ASP A 177 11.11 6.91 4.08
N ASN A 178 10.22 6.71 3.10
CA ASN A 178 10.61 6.35 1.72
C ASN A 178 10.47 7.55 0.81
N GLY A 179 11.16 7.54 -0.35
CA GLY A 179 10.84 8.49 -1.42
C GLY A 179 9.40 8.25 -1.88
N VAL A 180 9.12 7.06 -2.41
CA VAL A 180 7.75 6.64 -2.77
C VAL A 180 7.37 5.41 -1.95
N ALA A 181 6.36 5.47 -1.10
CA ALA A 181 5.92 4.30 -0.33
C ALA A 181 5.34 3.21 -1.24
N LEU A 182 4.43 3.59 -2.14
CA LEU A 182 3.76 2.69 -3.07
C LEU A 182 3.77 3.28 -4.48
N TYR A 183 4.30 2.53 -5.43
CA TYR A 183 4.29 2.87 -6.84
C TYR A 183 3.59 1.77 -7.63
N ALA A 184 2.68 2.15 -8.53
CA ALA A 184 2.00 1.22 -9.43
C ALA A 184 1.86 1.82 -10.83
N ASN A 185 2.07 1.01 -11.86
CA ASN A 185 1.82 1.34 -13.26
C ASN A 185 1.13 0.14 -13.94
N THR A 186 0.00 0.35 -14.60
CA THR A 186 -0.82 -0.74 -15.17
C THR A 186 -1.08 -1.87 -14.16
N GLY A 187 -1.40 -1.51 -12.91
CA GLY A 187 -1.39 -2.44 -11.78
C GLY A 187 -2.23 -1.94 -10.60
N GLY A 188 -2.18 -2.62 -9.46
CA GLY A 188 -3.06 -2.27 -8.34
C GLY A 188 -2.45 -2.49 -6.96
N VAL A 189 -2.80 -1.60 -6.03
CA VAL A 189 -2.43 -1.74 -4.62
C VAL A 189 -3.66 -1.67 -3.72
N ALA A 190 -3.79 -2.61 -2.79
CA ALA A 190 -4.79 -2.57 -1.74
C ALA A 190 -4.11 -2.35 -0.39
N VAL A 191 -4.60 -1.40 0.40
CA VAL A 191 -4.04 -1.06 1.71
C VAL A 191 -5.15 -1.02 2.75
N SER A 192 -4.98 -1.75 3.85
CA SER A 192 -5.92 -1.65 4.97
C SER A 192 -5.30 -1.82 6.35
N ARG A 193 -5.85 -1.08 7.33
CA ARG A 193 -5.39 -1.10 8.73
C ARG A 193 -3.90 -0.81 8.86
N SER A 194 -3.37 0.00 7.95
CA SER A 194 -1.95 0.27 7.79
C SER A 194 -1.65 1.72 8.12
N VAL A 195 -0.36 2.07 8.12
CA VAL A 195 0.12 3.45 8.30
C VAL A 195 1.08 3.79 7.17
N LEU A 196 0.79 4.84 6.42
CA LEU A 196 1.66 5.40 5.39
C LEU A 196 2.09 6.79 5.86
N ARG A 197 3.36 6.99 6.19
CA ARG A 197 3.79 8.26 6.79
C ARG A 197 5.19 8.71 6.47
N ASP A 198 5.44 10.01 6.53
CA ASP A 198 6.80 10.55 6.40
C ASP A 198 7.47 10.14 5.07
N ASN A 199 6.70 10.03 3.97
CA ASN A 199 7.24 9.75 2.63
C ASN A 199 7.12 10.99 1.73
N ASP A 200 7.90 11.07 0.64
CA ASP A 200 7.62 12.11 -0.36
C ASP A 200 6.26 11.85 -1.04
N TYR A 201 5.97 10.59 -1.35
CA TYR A 201 4.69 10.14 -1.88
C TYR A 201 4.19 8.93 -1.08
N ALA A 202 2.96 8.99 -0.55
CA ALA A 202 2.34 7.80 0.03
C ALA A 202 1.93 6.81 -1.08
N PHE A 203 1.41 7.33 -2.19
CA PHE A 203 1.17 6.60 -3.43
C PHE A 203 1.48 7.47 -4.65
N SER A 204 2.11 6.87 -5.66
CA SER A 204 2.32 7.45 -6.98
C SER A 204 1.84 6.47 -8.06
N GLY A 205 0.80 6.85 -8.78
CA GLY A 205 0.40 6.19 -10.01
C GLY A 205 1.37 6.51 -11.16
N GLY A 206 1.64 5.54 -12.01
CA GLY A 206 2.43 5.68 -13.23
C GLY A 206 1.60 5.66 -14.51
N GLY A 207 0.27 5.61 -14.38
CA GLY A 207 -0.69 5.40 -15.46
C GLY A 207 -1.40 4.05 -15.37
N GLU A 208 -2.67 4.01 -15.74
CA GLU A 208 -3.53 2.80 -15.77
C GLU A 208 -3.50 1.98 -14.46
N SER A 209 -3.27 2.63 -13.33
CA SER A 209 -3.07 1.97 -12.04
C SER A 209 -4.20 2.26 -11.06
N GLY A 210 -4.19 1.60 -9.90
CA GLY A 210 -5.21 1.84 -8.89
C GLY A 210 -4.71 1.62 -7.48
N ILE A 211 -5.27 2.40 -6.55
CA ILE A 211 -5.10 2.16 -5.12
C ILE A 211 -6.44 2.18 -4.39
N THR A 212 -6.65 1.17 -3.54
CA THR A 212 -7.77 1.13 -2.59
C THR A 212 -7.23 1.19 -1.16
N VAL A 213 -7.73 2.15 -0.38
CA VAL A 213 -7.29 2.43 0.99
C VAL A 213 -8.48 2.34 1.94
N THR A 214 -8.41 1.45 2.92
CA THR A 214 -9.50 1.24 3.89
C THR A 214 -9.00 1.19 5.33
N SER A 215 -9.56 2.05 6.19
CA SER A 215 -9.20 2.04 7.63
C SER A 215 -7.71 2.20 7.86
N THR A 216 -7.09 3.12 7.14
CA THR A 216 -5.64 3.36 7.12
C THR A 216 -5.37 4.80 7.54
N ALA A 217 -4.24 5.02 8.20
CA ALA A 217 -3.74 6.36 8.50
C ALA A 217 -2.68 6.77 7.47
N VAL A 218 -2.87 7.91 6.81
CA VAL A 218 -1.98 8.45 5.78
C VAL A 218 -1.53 9.82 6.27
N LEU A 219 -0.31 9.89 6.80
CA LEU A 219 0.10 10.96 7.71
C LEU A 219 1.38 11.64 7.25
N ASP A 220 1.39 12.96 7.21
CA ASP A 220 2.62 13.76 7.15
C ASP A 220 3.53 13.32 5.97
N ASN A 221 2.92 13.06 4.80
CA ASN A 221 3.66 12.84 3.55
C ASN A 221 3.65 14.15 2.77
N ARG A 222 4.65 14.41 1.93
CA ARG A 222 4.63 15.62 1.09
C ARG A 222 3.41 15.60 0.16
N ILE A 223 3.23 14.48 -0.56
CA ILE A 223 2.02 14.19 -1.33
C ILE A 223 1.42 12.87 -0.83
N GLY A 224 0.12 12.87 -0.52
CA GLY A 224 -0.58 11.65 -0.11
C GLY A 224 -0.74 10.70 -1.29
N PHE A 225 -1.57 11.06 -2.25
CA PHE A 225 -1.88 10.26 -3.43
C PHE A 225 -1.69 11.09 -4.69
N GLN A 226 -0.83 10.62 -5.59
CA GLN A 226 -0.72 11.18 -6.93
C GLN A 226 -1.29 10.20 -7.95
N ALA A 227 -2.15 10.70 -8.82
CA ALA A 227 -2.79 9.94 -9.88
C ALA A 227 -2.78 10.72 -11.20
N TRP A 228 -2.46 10.03 -12.28
CA TRP A 228 -2.38 10.56 -13.64
C TRP A 228 -3.38 9.83 -14.55
N PHE A 229 -2.97 9.55 -15.79
CA PHE A 229 -3.82 8.97 -16.82
C PHE A 229 -4.38 7.60 -16.41
N MET A 230 -5.70 7.48 -16.37
CA MET A 230 -6.45 6.25 -16.05
C MET A 230 -6.16 5.67 -14.66
N ASP A 231 -5.58 6.48 -13.76
CA ASP A 231 -5.34 6.05 -12.39
C ASP A 231 -6.61 6.15 -11.54
N SER A 232 -6.78 5.23 -10.60
CA SER A 232 -7.92 5.21 -9.68
C SER A 232 -7.47 5.30 -8.21
N VAL A 233 -8.16 6.14 -7.44
CA VAL A 233 -7.89 6.30 -6.00
C VAL A 233 -9.21 6.14 -5.23
N GLU A 234 -9.30 5.09 -4.42
CA GLU A 234 -10.44 4.89 -3.52
C GLU A 234 -9.99 4.93 -2.07
N ILE A 235 -10.55 5.84 -1.28
CA ILE A 235 -10.26 5.99 0.15
C ILE A 235 -11.55 5.88 0.93
N THR A 236 -11.60 4.98 1.89
CA THR A 236 -12.78 4.75 2.74
C THR A 236 -12.40 4.61 4.20
N ARG A 237 -13.17 5.24 5.10
CA ARG A 237 -13.02 5.10 6.56
C ARG A 237 -11.60 5.31 7.06
N SER A 238 -10.89 6.29 6.50
CA SER A 238 -9.45 6.50 6.73
C SER A 238 -9.17 7.87 7.36
N GLU A 239 -7.94 8.08 7.81
CA GLU A 239 -7.41 9.36 8.27
C GLU A 239 -6.33 9.84 7.30
N VAL A 240 -6.45 11.07 6.81
CA VAL A 240 -5.47 11.70 5.91
C VAL A 240 -5.08 13.06 6.48
N ARG A 241 -3.83 13.22 6.93
CA ARG A 241 -3.44 14.40 7.72
C ARG A 241 -2.05 14.90 7.40
N GLY A 242 -1.87 16.23 7.41
CA GLY A 242 -0.56 16.87 7.43
C GLY A 242 0.21 16.85 6.11
N HIS A 243 -0.50 16.84 4.98
CA HIS A 243 0.11 16.83 3.64
C HIS A 243 0.18 18.22 3.02
N ASP A 244 1.16 18.48 2.15
CA ASP A 244 1.10 19.66 1.26
C ASP A 244 -0.12 19.47 0.34
N VAL A 245 -0.18 18.32 -0.35
CA VAL A 245 -1.37 17.93 -1.13
C VAL A 245 -1.73 16.49 -0.80
N ALA A 246 -2.88 16.28 -0.17
CA ALA A 246 -3.30 14.95 0.25
C ALA A 246 -3.73 14.08 -0.95
N LEU A 247 -4.53 14.61 -1.88
CA LEU A 247 -4.85 13.96 -3.14
C LEU A 247 -4.59 14.93 -4.29
N ASP A 248 -3.60 14.60 -5.14
CA ASP A 248 -3.19 15.32 -6.34
C ASP A 248 -3.58 14.48 -7.57
N ILE A 249 -4.76 14.74 -8.12
CA ILE A 249 -5.38 13.93 -9.18
C ILE A 249 -5.41 14.76 -10.47
N ALA A 250 -4.44 14.52 -11.34
CA ALA A 250 -4.26 15.24 -12.61
C ALA A 250 -4.48 14.31 -13.82
N GLY A 251 -5.45 13.41 -13.69
CA GLY A 251 -5.69 12.31 -14.63
C GLY A 251 -6.89 12.50 -15.53
N ASP A 252 -6.79 11.98 -16.75
CA ASP A 252 -7.92 11.69 -17.62
C ASP A 252 -8.33 10.23 -17.50
N ALA A 253 -9.62 9.92 -17.62
CA ALA A 253 -10.19 8.56 -17.59
C ALA A 253 -9.95 7.72 -16.31
N GLY A 254 -9.40 8.32 -15.26
CA GLY A 254 -9.33 7.76 -13.92
C GLY A 254 -10.64 7.95 -13.14
N TYR A 255 -10.61 7.64 -11.85
CA TYR A 255 -11.64 8.12 -10.93
C TYR A 255 -11.12 8.22 -9.49
N THR A 256 -11.71 9.12 -8.71
CA THR A 256 -11.38 9.28 -7.29
C THR A 256 -12.62 9.14 -6.42
N LYS A 257 -12.55 8.36 -5.33
CA LYS A 257 -13.62 8.24 -4.34
C LYS A 257 -13.07 8.46 -2.93
N VAL A 258 -13.70 9.36 -2.17
CA VAL A 258 -13.33 9.66 -0.78
C VAL A 258 -14.56 9.59 0.10
N HIS A 259 -14.72 8.47 0.81
CA HIS A 259 -15.93 8.16 1.58
C HIS A 259 -15.64 8.00 3.06
N ASP A 260 -16.52 8.55 3.90
CA ASP A 260 -16.50 8.33 5.35
C ASP A 260 -15.09 8.58 5.97
N THR A 261 -14.35 9.53 5.42
CA THR A 261 -12.91 9.75 5.69
C THR A 261 -12.70 11.10 6.35
N THR A 262 -11.70 11.19 7.22
CA THR A 262 -11.30 12.45 7.87
C THR A 262 -10.02 12.97 7.23
N LEU A 263 -10.07 14.20 6.69
CA LEU A 263 -8.94 14.89 6.09
C LEU A 263 -8.64 16.14 6.92
N THR A 264 -7.46 16.21 7.55
CA THR A 264 -7.15 17.28 8.51
C THR A 264 -5.81 17.94 8.27
N GLY A 265 -5.73 19.27 8.36
CA GLY A 265 -4.45 19.97 8.41
C GLY A 265 -3.58 19.79 7.16
N ASN A 266 -4.19 19.63 5.98
CA ASN A 266 -3.49 19.60 4.70
C ASN A 266 -3.52 20.98 4.06
N ASP A 267 -2.51 21.38 3.28
CA ASP A 267 -2.60 22.65 2.56
C ASP A 267 -3.70 22.55 1.48
N VAL A 268 -3.74 21.45 0.72
CA VAL A 268 -4.88 21.07 -0.12
C VAL A 268 -5.28 19.61 0.16
N ALA A 269 -6.53 19.38 0.56
CA ALA A 269 -6.97 18.04 0.94
C ALA A 269 -7.34 17.17 -0.28
N VAL A 270 -8.11 17.71 -1.23
CA VAL A 270 -8.45 17.04 -2.48
C VAL A 270 -8.31 18.04 -3.61
N ASP A 271 -7.40 17.77 -4.55
CA ASP A 271 -7.23 18.53 -5.78
C ASP A 271 -7.47 17.61 -6.97
N VAL A 272 -8.52 17.87 -7.73
CA VAL A 272 -8.88 17.06 -8.90
C VAL A 272 -8.98 17.93 -10.14
N GLN A 273 -8.32 17.49 -11.20
CA GLN A 273 -8.31 18.12 -12.51
C GLN A 273 -8.70 17.06 -13.56
N GLY A 274 -9.80 17.29 -14.28
CA GLY A 274 -10.24 16.43 -15.39
C GLY A 274 -10.88 15.08 -15.04
N SER A 275 -10.50 14.44 -13.92
CA SER A 275 -11.03 13.13 -13.52
C SER A 275 -12.44 13.19 -12.89
N PRO A 276 -13.28 12.18 -13.16
CA PRO A 276 -14.44 11.87 -12.32
C PRO A 276 -14.07 11.74 -10.84
N PHE A 277 -14.86 12.33 -9.96
CA PHE A 277 -14.64 12.15 -8.53
C PHE A 277 -15.91 12.21 -7.68
N GLU A 278 -15.86 11.53 -6.54
CA GLU A 278 -16.92 11.45 -5.56
C GLU A 278 -16.34 11.68 -4.15
N VAL A 279 -16.86 12.68 -3.44
CA VAL A 279 -16.59 12.91 -2.02
C VAL A 279 -17.90 12.77 -1.25
N ARG A 280 -17.99 11.79 -0.35
CA ARG A 280 -19.21 11.54 0.43
C ARG A 280 -18.93 11.38 1.91
N ARG A 281 -19.80 11.97 2.74
CA ARG A 281 -19.82 11.78 4.21
C ARG A 281 -18.45 11.93 4.87
N SER A 282 -17.64 12.84 4.35
CA SER A 282 -16.27 13.02 4.80
C SER A 282 -16.12 14.31 5.59
N THR A 283 -15.16 14.34 6.50
CA THR A 283 -14.90 15.49 7.37
C THR A 283 -13.57 16.12 6.99
N PHE A 284 -13.62 17.39 6.63
CA PHE A 284 -12.47 18.21 6.29
C PHE A 284 -12.28 19.26 7.37
N ARG A 285 -11.13 19.24 8.04
CA ARG A 285 -10.86 20.16 9.15
C ARG A 285 -9.52 20.84 9.02
N LYS A 286 -9.47 22.16 9.18
CA LYS A 286 -8.20 22.93 9.20
C LYS A 286 -7.34 22.71 7.95
N ASN A 287 -7.96 22.39 6.82
CA ASN A 287 -7.24 22.32 5.55
C ASN A 287 -7.16 23.72 4.94
N GLY A 288 -6.08 24.07 4.23
CA GLY A 288 -5.99 25.33 3.48
C GLY A 288 -7.09 25.40 2.41
N VAL A 289 -7.25 24.33 1.65
CA VAL A 289 -8.41 24.10 0.77
C VAL A 289 -8.89 22.66 0.98
N ALA A 290 -10.17 22.47 1.32
CA ALA A 290 -10.68 21.13 1.55
C ALA A 290 -10.94 20.36 0.24
N VAL A 291 -11.69 20.92 -0.71
CA VAL A 291 -11.87 20.32 -2.04
C VAL A 291 -11.70 21.38 -3.11
N ARG A 292 -10.77 21.16 -4.03
CA ARG A 292 -10.55 21.95 -5.23
C ARG A 292 -10.78 21.08 -6.46
N SER A 293 -11.53 21.63 -7.41
CA SER A 293 -11.83 21.00 -8.67
C SER A 293 -11.60 21.99 -9.80
N ALA A 294 -10.64 21.70 -10.67
CA ALA A 294 -10.29 22.55 -11.80
C ALA A 294 -10.81 21.99 -13.12
N GLU A 295 -10.87 22.84 -14.15
CA GLU A 295 -11.07 22.36 -15.50
C GLU A 295 -9.92 21.44 -15.93
N ASN A 296 -10.24 20.54 -16.85
CA ASN A 296 -9.27 19.61 -17.39
C ASN A 296 -8.21 20.34 -18.24
N SER A 297 -6.96 19.86 -18.19
CA SER A 297 -5.96 20.16 -19.21
C SER A 297 -6.32 19.58 -20.59
N TRP A 298 -7.22 18.59 -20.67
CA TRP A 298 -7.71 18.00 -21.91
C TRP A 298 -9.20 18.24 -22.17
N PRO A 299 -9.58 19.42 -22.71
CA PRO A 299 -10.98 19.82 -22.88
C PRO A 299 -11.83 18.82 -23.68
N ASP A 300 -11.23 18.18 -24.69
CA ASP A 300 -11.88 17.27 -25.63
C ASP A 300 -11.81 15.80 -25.21
N ALA A 301 -11.40 15.51 -23.97
CA ALA A 301 -11.35 14.14 -23.47
C ALA A 301 -12.76 13.50 -23.56
N PRO A 302 -12.89 12.29 -24.14
CA PRO A 302 -14.19 11.67 -24.45
C PRO A 302 -14.90 11.07 -23.22
N PHE A 303 -14.50 11.44 -22.01
CA PHE A 303 -14.94 10.81 -20.77
C PHE A 303 -15.95 11.71 -20.03
N ASP A 304 -17.02 11.09 -19.52
CA ASP A 304 -18.05 11.79 -18.74
C ASP A 304 -17.46 12.36 -17.45
N ARG A 305 -17.58 13.68 -17.27
CA ARG A 305 -17.14 14.38 -16.06
C ARG A 305 -18.21 14.28 -14.98
N THR A 306 -18.19 13.18 -14.24
CA THR A 306 -19.03 13.06 -13.04
C THR A 306 -18.27 13.55 -11.83
N ALA A 307 -18.70 14.68 -11.28
CA ALA A 307 -18.16 15.23 -10.04
C ALA A 307 -19.27 15.39 -9.01
N GLU A 308 -19.09 14.82 -7.82
CA GLU A 308 -20.07 14.87 -6.76
C GLU A 308 -19.42 15.11 -5.39
N VAL A 309 -19.99 16.05 -4.62
CA VAL A 309 -19.62 16.31 -3.23
C VAL A 309 -20.88 16.35 -2.38
N THR A 310 -21.10 15.34 -1.54
CA THR A 310 -22.33 15.23 -0.75
C THR A 310 -22.11 14.84 0.72
N GLY A 311 -23.00 15.32 1.59
CA GLY A 311 -23.06 14.93 3.00
C GLY A 311 -21.80 15.23 3.80
N SER A 312 -20.93 16.13 3.32
CA SER A 312 -19.59 16.35 3.88
C SER A 312 -19.50 17.61 4.73
N THR A 313 -18.54 17.65 5.64
CA THR A 313 -18.32 18.79 6.55
C THR A 313 -16.99 19.47 6.25
N PHE A 314 -17.00 20.80 6.10
CA PHE A 314 -15.82 21.66 5.91
C PHE A 314 -15.72 22.63 7.08
N ALA A 315 -14.72 22.47 7.94
CA ALA A 315 -14.65 23.22 9.19
C ALA A 315 -13.26 23.79 9.50
N ASP A 316 -13.23 25.00 10.06
CA ASP A 316 -12.04 25.64 10.64
C ASP A 316 -10.82 25.71 9.69
N GLY A 317 -11.03 25.68 8.36
CA GLY A 317 -9.98 25.69 7.33
C GLY A 317 -9.92 26.99 6.53
N GLY A 318 -9.29 26.98 5.35
CA GLY A 318 -9.29 28.09 4.40
C GLY A 318 -10.56 28.10 3.54
N ASP A 319 -10.54 27.50 2.35
CA ASP A 319 -11.76 27.30 1.55
C ASP A 319 -12.36 25.90 1.77
N GLY A 320 -13.69 25.81 1.81
CA GLY A 320 -14.39 24.52 1.92
C GLY A 320 -14.42 23.76 0.59
N LEU A 321 -15.34 24.15 -0.30
CA LEU A 321 -15.45 23.57 -1.65
C LEU A 321 -15.23 24.64 -2.70
N VAL A 322 -14.31 24.41 -3.65
CA VAL A 322 -14.05 25.28 -4.81
C VAL A 322 -14.12 24.47 -6.09
N SER A 323 -15.16 24.69 -6.90
CA SER A 323 -15.25 24.21 -8.28
C SER A 323 -15.03 25.35 -9.26
N GLN A 324 -14.26 25.07 -10.31
CA GLN A 324 -14.05 25.98 -11.44
C GLN A 324 -14.91 25.63 -12.67
N PHE A 325 -15.60 24.49 -12.66
CA PHE A 325 -16.46 24.06 -13.77
C PHE A 325 -17.91 23.82 -13.35
N ALA A 326 -18.82 23.89 -14.32
CA ALA A 326 -20.26 23.70 -14.15
C ALA A 326 -20.68 22.22 -14.23
N GLY A 327 -21.78 21.84 -13.59
CA GLY A 327 -22.33 20.49 -13.64
C GLY A 327 -21.90 19.57 -12.49
N MET A 328 -21.03 20.04 -11.60
CA MET A 328 -20.75 19.34 -10.34
C MET A 328 -22.03 19.20 -9.50
N LYS A 329 -22.27 18.02 -8.94
CA LYS A 329 -23.40 17.74 -8.05
C LYS A 329 -23.02 18.04 -6.61
N VAL A 330 -23.78 18.89 -5.93
CA VAL A 330 -23.44 19.36 -4.58
C VAL A 330 -24.69 19.35 -3.68
N GLY A 331 -24.65 18.64 -2.55
CA GLY A 331 -25.78 18.65 -1.60
C GLY A 331 -25.51 18.07 -0.21
N GLY A 332 -26.28 18.52 0.77
CA GLY A 332 -26.19 18.06 2.15
C GLY A 332 -24.88 18.42 2.85
N ASN A 333 -24.14 19.40 2.33
CA ASN A 333 -22.82 19.76 2.88
C ASN A 333 -22.94 20.84 3.95
N THR A 334 -22.01 20.84 4.90
CA THR A 334 -21.93 21.85 5.97
C THR A 334 -20.57 22.55 5.93
N ALA A 335 -20.57 23.88 5.78
CA ALA A 335 -19.34 24.68 5.76
C ALA A 335 -19.33 25.74 6.87
N THR A 336 -18.46 25.59 7.87
CA THR A 336 -18.47 26.45 9.06
C THR A 336 -17.10 26.93 9.50
N GLY A 337 -16.98 28.23 9.80
CA GLY A 337 -15.77 28.77 10.43
C GLY A 337 -14.53 28.74 9.53
N ASN A 338 -14.71 28.61 8.21
CA ASN A 338 -13.60 28.63 7.28
C ASN A 338 -13.14 30.08 7.05
N THR A 339 -11.85 30.36 7.01
CA THR A 339 -11.32 31.73 6.83
C THR A 339 -11.59 32.28 5.44
N GLY A 340 -11.78 31.40 4.45
CA GLY A 340 -12.17 31.71 3.08
C GLY A 340 -13.69 31.58 2.85
N ARG A 341 -14.08 31.03 1.72
CA ARG A 341 -15.48 30.78 1.35
C ARG A 341 -15.91 29.38 1.81
N GLY A 342 -17.19 29.27 2.18
CA GLY A 342 -17.77 27.97 2.54
C GLY A 342 -17.91 27.05 1.32
N ILE A 343 -18.79 27.41 0.39
CA ILE A 343 -19.03 26.64 -0.85
C ILE A 343 -19.00 27.57 -2.06
N HIS A 344 -18.10 27.31 -3.00
CA HIS A 344 -18.00 27.99 -4.28
C HIS A 344 -18.09 26.99 -5.42
N ALA A 345 -19.29 26.80 -5.96
CA ALA A 345 -19.52 25.86 -7.05
C ALA A 345 -20.44 26.47 -8.12
N PRO A 346 -20.01 27.54 -8.82
CA PRO A 346 -20.81 28.18 -9.86
C PRO A 346 -21.22 27.17 -10.95
N GLY A 347 -22.50 27.18 -11.32
CA GLY A 347 -23.04 26.24 -12.32
C GLY A 347 -23.21 24.81 -11.81
N ALA A 348 -23.07 24.56 -10.51
CA ALA A 348 -23.36 23.26 -9.92
C ALA A 348 -24.83 22.86 -10.07
N GLN A 349 -25.08 21.55 -10.13
CA GLN A 349 -26.39 20.99 -9.83
C GLN A 349 -26.56 20.92 -8.32
N ASP A 350 -27.35 21.85 -7.78
CA ASP A 350 -27.70 21.87 -6.36
C ASP A 350 -28.68 20.72 -6.04
N LEU A 351 -28.23 19.81 -5.17
CA LEU A 351 -29.03 18.69 -4.66
C LEU A 351 -29.75 19.05 -3.34
N GLY A 352 -29.61 20.29 -2.85
CA GLY A 352 -30.25 20.81 -1.65
C GLY A 352 -29.55 20.41 -0.34
N GLY A 353 -30.03 20.96 0.77
CA GLY A 353 -29.56 20.61 2.13
C GLY A 353 -28.19 21.16 2.52
N ASN A 354 -27.62 22.09 1.74
CA ASN A 354 -26.35 22.72 2.09
C ASN A 354 -26.56 23.76 3.21
N THR A 355 -25.60 23.86 4.12
CA THR A 355 -25.56 24.89 5.16
C THR A 355 -24.18 25.53 5.19
N ALA A 356 -24.14 26.86 5.39
CA ALA A 356 -22.89 27.57 5.55
C ALA A 356 -23.05 28.74 6.52
N ARG A 357 -22.11 28.90 7.46
CA ARG A 357 -22.11 30.03 8.40
C ARG A 357 -20.72 30.37 8.92
N GLY A 358 -20.52 31.65 9.21
CA GLY A 358 -19.31 32.14 9.85
C GLY A 358 -18.04 31.89 9.04
N ASN A 359 -18.14 31.74 7.71
CA ASN A 359 -16.97 31.72 6.84
C ASN A 359 -16.56 33.15 6.49
N GLY A 360 -15.28 33.37 6.21
CA GLY A 360 -14.70 34.71 6.06
C GLY A 360 -15.11 35.47 4.79
N THR A 361 -15.66 34.78 3.78
CA THR A 361 -16.06 35.40 2.51
C THR A 361 -17.57 35.29 2.22
N GLU A 362 -18.17 36.42 1.83
CA GLU A 362 -19.54 36.49 1.32
C GLU A 362 -19.60 36.47 -0.23
N PRO A 363 -20.70 35.95 -0.83
CA PRO A 363 -21.72 35.14 -0.18
C PRO A 363 -21.12 33.81 0.31
N GLN A 364 -21.66 33.28 1.42
CA GLN A 364 -21.21 32.00 2.01
C GLN A 364 -21.28 30.82 1.02
N CYS A 365 -22.24 30.88 0.09
CA CYS A 365 -22.45 29.90 -0.96
C CYS A 365 -22.64 30.56 -2.33
N VAL A 366 -22.01 29.99 -3.36
CA VAL A 366 -22.17 30.38 -4.76
C VAL A 366 -22.49 29.15 -5.60
N GLY A 367 -23.50 29.26 -6.45
CA GLY A 367 -23.95 28.19 -7.36
C GLY A 367 -24.81 27.11 -6.70
N VAL A 368 -24.99 27.17 -5.37
CA VAL A 368 -25.93 26.36 -4.59
C VAL A 368 -26.64 27.22 -3.56
N VAL A 369 -27.79 26.76 -3.08
CA VAL A 369 -28.55 27.38 -1.99
C VAL A 369 -28.07 26.83 -0.66
N CYS A 370 -27.74 27.75 0.27
CA CYS A 370 -27.42 27.41 1.64
C CYS A 370 -28.45 27.97 2.60
N ALA A 371 -28.97 27.12 3.48
CA ALA A 371 -29.73 27.58 4.62
C ALA A 371 -28.78 28.22 5.65
N PRO A 372 -29.24 29.21 6.42
CA PRO A 372 -28.57 29.58 7.66
C PRO A 372 -28.46 28.31 8.52
N ALA A 373 -27.26 27.92 8.94
CA ALA A 373 -27.13 26.78 9.83
C ALA A 373 -27.84 27.11 11.16
N GLY A 374 -28.81 26.28 11.53
CA GLY A 374 -29.61 26.41 12.75
C GLY A 374 -28.84 26.07 14.03
#